data_AF-A0A821U0W7-F1
#
_entry.id   AF-A0A821U0W7-F1
#
_cell.length_a   1.000
_cell.length_b   1.000
_cell.length_c   1.000
_cell.angle_alpha   90.00
_cell.angle_beta   90.00
_cell.angle_gamma   90.00
#
_symmetry.space_group_name_H-M   'P 1'
#
loop_
_entity.id
_entity.type
_entity.pdbx_description
1 polymer ?
#
loop_
_entity_poly.entity_id
_entity_poly.type
_entity_poly.pdbx_seq_one_letter_code
_entity_poly.pdbx_strand_id
1 'polypeptide(L)'
;MSNGAFSPPLLSNNLVGGEFDMELNFVIQDAQNIQHMLELLDHCPPSLQAEIWSVFIAILRKSVRNLQACTDVGLIHHVLQRLPRAETVVAGTHIY
;
A
#
# COMPACT_ATOMS: atom_id res chain seq x y z
N MET A 1 -3.57 -11.99 25.06
CA MET A 1 -3.33 -10.71 24.38
C MET A 1 -1.96 -10.83 23.72
N SER A 2 -1.91 -11.43 22.53
CA SER A 2 -0.67 -11.53 21.76
C SER A 2 -0.35 -10.16 21.18
N ASN A 3 0.82 -9.63 21.51
CA ASN A 3 1.39 -8.47 20.83
C ASN A 3 1.35 -8.76 19.33
N GLY A 4 0.46 -8.06 18.61
CA GLY A 4 0.33 -8.16 17.17
C GLY A 4 1.58 -7.58 16.53
N ALA A 5 2.63 -8.39 16.47
CA ALA A 5 3.77 -8.15 15.61
C ALA A 5 3.19 -8.04 14.20
N PHE A 6 3.13 -6.81 13.71
CA PHE A 6 2.79 -6.47 12.35
C PHE A 6 3.70 -7.30 11.45
N SER A 7 3.18 -8.41 10.94
CA SER A 7 3.87 -9.22 9.95
C SER A 7 3.58 -8.49 8.65
N PRO A 8 4.56 -7.76 8.07
CA PRO A 8 4.33 -7.10 6.80
C PRO A 8 3.87 -8.17 5.80
N PRO A 9 2.73 -8.00 5.12
CA PRO A 9 2.27 -8.99 4.15
C PRO A 9 3.37 -9.20 3.10
N LEU A 10 3.49 -10.41 2.55
CA LEU A 10 4.48 -10.80 1.52
C LEU A 10 4.62 -9.77 0.38
N LEU A 11 3.55 -9.00 0.14
CA LEU A 11 3.50 -7.88 -0.79
C LEU A 11 4.59 -6.82 -0.55
N SER A 12 4.98 -6.59 0.70
CA SER A 12 6.01 -5.63 1.11
C SER A 12 7.37 -6.02 0.54
N ASN A 13 7.65 -7.33 0.46
CA ASN A 13 8.90 -7.85 -0.08
C ASN A 13 9.00 -7.62 -1.59
N ASN A 14 7.87 -7.76 -2.29
CA ASN A 14 7.80 -7.47 -3.72
C ASN A 14 8.07 -5.99 -4.01
N LEU A 15 7.62 -5.07 -3.15
CA LEU A 15 7.88 -3.64 -3.32
C LEU A 15 9.37 -3.28 -3.23
N VAL A 16 10.09 -3.86 -2.25
CA VAL A 16 11.49 -3.53 -1.97
C VAL A 16 12.49 -4.51 -2.60
N GLY A 17 12.02 -5.50 -3.37
CA GLY A 17 12.87 -6.47 -4.07
C GLY A 17 13.62 -7.45 -3.16
N GLY A 18 13.12 -7.71 -1.96
CA GLY A 18 13.78 -8.55 -0.94
C GLY A 18 12.98 -8.61 0.36
N GLU A 19 13.52 -9.21 1.42
CA GLU A 19 12.84 -9.22 2.74
C GLU A 19 12.65 -7.80 3.24
N PHE A 20 11.39 -7.39 3.43
CA PHE A 20 11.05 -6.07 3.91
C PHE A 20 11.45 -5.93 5.36
N ASP A 21 12.26 -4.91 5.62
CA ASP A 21 12.66 -4.54 6.96
C ASP A 21 12.44 -3.03 7.12
N MET A 22 11.73 -2.67 8.18
CA MET A 22 11.31 -1.29 8.43
C MET A 22 12.50 -0.35 8.73
N GLU A 23 13.66 -0.89 9.06
CA GLU A 23 14.89 -0.16 9.37
C GLU A 23 15.94 -0.30 8.26
N LEU A 24 16.05 -1.48 7.64
CA LEU A 24 17.14 -1.83 6.73
C LEU A 24 16.74 -1.90 5.25
N ASN A 25 15.53 -2.37 4.94
CA ASN A 25 15.10 -2.63 3.55
C ASN A 25 13.66 -2.16 3.30
N PHE A 26 13.48 -0.84 3.29
CA PHE A 26 12.20 -0.17 3.10
C PHE A 26 12.12 0.66 1.80
N VAL A 27 13.20 0.71 1.03
CA VAL A 27 13.27 1.51 -0.20
C VAL A 27 12.69 0.70 -1.36
N ILE A 28 11.73 1.28 -2.07
CA ILE A 28 11.18 0.70 -3.29
C ILE A 28 12.28 0.71 -4.35
N GLN A 29 12.69 -0.48 -4.81
CA GLN A 29 13.83 -0.63 -5.73
C GLN A 29 13.44 -0.34 -7.18
N ASP A 30 12.23 -0.76 -7.57
CA ASP A 30 11.65 -0.48 -8.88
C ASP A 30 10.27 0.14 -8.71
N ALA A 31 10.07 1.30 -9.32
CA ALA A 31 8.82 2.02 -9.29
C ALA A 31 7.68 1.17 -9.89
N GLN A 32 7.95 0.30 -10.88
CA GLN A 32 6.97 -0.64 -11.45
C GLN A 32 6.35 -1.58 -10.42
N ASN A 33 7.05 -1.89 -9.33
CA ASN A 33 6.50 -2.72 -8.26
C ASN A 33 5.26 -2.09 -7.62
N ILE A 34 5.12 -0.76 -7.68
CA ILE A 34 3.92 -0.04 -7.24
C ILE A 34 2.74 -0.37 -8.16
N GLN A 35 2.95 -0.43 -9.48
CA GLN A 35 1.88 -0.79 -10.42
C GLN A 35 1.42 -2.24 -10.19
N HIS A 36 2.37 -3.17 -10.06
CA HIS A 36 2.06 -4.57 -9.72
C HIS A 36 1.31 -4.70 -8.39
N MET A 37 1.68 -3.92 -7.38
CA MET A 37 0.97 -3.86 -6.11
C MET A 37 -0.49 -3.41 -6.30
N LEU A 38 -0.73 -2.37 -7.12
CA LEU A 38 -2.08 -1.86 -7.41
C LEU A 38 -2.92 -2.86 -8.22
N GLU A 39 -2.31 -3.60 -9.15
CA GLU A 39 -2.98 -4.67 -9.90
C GLU A 39 -3.42 -5.80 -8.97
N LEU A 40 -2.55 -6.23 -8.06
CA LEU A 40 -2.89 -7.25 -7.06
C LEU A 40 -3.98 -6.76 -6.10
N LEU A 41 -3.93 -5.49 -5.71
CA LEU A 41 -4.90 -4.87 -4.82
C LEU A 41 -6.33 -4.96 -5.38
N ASP A 42 -6.51 -4.84 -6.70
CA ASP A 42 -7.82 -4.92 -7.37
C ASP A 42 -8.50 -6.30 -7.22
N HIS A 43 -7.76 -7.33 -6.82
CA HIS A 43 -8.27 -8.70 -6.60
C HIS A 43 -8.46 -9.07 -5.13
N CYS A 44 -8.06 -8.19 -4.20
CA CYS A 44 -8.15 -8.44 -2.77
C CYS A 44 -9.53 -8.05 -2.20
N PRO A 45 -10.02 -8.73 -1.15
CA PRO A 45 -11.21 -8.27 -0.42
C PRO A 45 -10.94 -6.92 0.28
N PRO A 46 -11.98 -6.10 0.57
CA PRO A 46 -11.81 -4.75 1.11
C PRO A 46 -10.96 -4.66 2.40
N SER A 47 -11.08 -5.64 3.31
CA SER A 47 -10.28 -5.69 4.54
C SER A 47 -8.78 -5.80 4.25
N LEU A 48 -8.40 -6.68 3.32
CA LEU A 48 -7.01 -6.86 2.91
C LEU A 48 -6.50 -5.66 2.12
N GLN A 49 -7.34 -5.03 1.29
CA GLN A 49 -6.96 -3.79 0.61
C GLN A 49 -6.57 -2.68 1.61
N ALA A 50 -7.34 -2.53 2.69
CA ALA A 50 -7.05 -1.55 3.74
C ALA A 50 -5.72 -1.83 4.47
N GLU A 51 -5.42 -3.09 4.75
CA GLU A 51 -4.14 -3.51 5.33
C GLU A 51 -2.97 -3.19 4.40
N ILE A 52 -3.09 -3.54 3.11
CA ILE A 52 -2.07 -3.26 2.10
C ILE A 52 -1.82 -1.76 1.96
N TRP A 53 -2.87 -0.94 1.88
CA TRP A 53 -2.73 0.51 1.84
C TRP A 53 -2.04 1.06 3.09
N SER A 54 -2.36 0.53 4.26
CA SER A 54 -1.74 0.95 5.52
C SER A 54 -0.23 0.68 5.54
N VAL A 55 0.18 -0.51 5.09
CA VAL A 55 1.60 -0.88 4.93
C VAL A 55 2.26 0.03 3.90
N PHE A 56 1.65 0.21 2.73
CA PHE A 56 2.19 1.03 1.67
C PHE A 56 2.43 2.47 2.12
N ILE A 57 1.45 3.09 2.78
CA ILE A 57 1.58 4.44 3.36
C ILE A 57 2.73 4.49 4.38
N ALA A 58 2.88 3.47 5.23
CA ALA A 58 3.99 3.40 6.18
C ALA A 58 5.36 3.37 5.47
N ILE A 59 5.48 2.60 4.38
CA ILE A 59 6.69 2.53 3.54
C ILE A 59 7.00 3.88 2.89
N LEU A 60 5.98 4.53 2.31
CA LEU A 60 6.16 5.83 1.63
C LEU A 60 6.66 6.91 2.59
N ARG A 61 6.18 6.91 3.84
CA ARG A 61 6.57 7.91 4.86
C ARG A 61 8.03 7.80 5.31
N LYS A 62 8.70 6.68 5.03
CA LYS A 62 10.10 6.44 5.43
C LYS A 62 11.12 7.04 4.46
N SER A 63 10.74 7.35 3.23
CA SER A 63 11.71 7.83 2.23
C SER A 63 11.10 8.78 1.21
N VAL A 64 11.76 9.92 0.98
CA VAL A 64 11.49 10.78 -0.18
C VAL A 64 11.70 10.02 -1.49
N ARG A 65 12.63 9.05 -1.54
CA ARG A 65 12.81 8.19 -2.73
C ARG A 65 11.58 7.33 -3.03
N ASN A 66 10.89 6.85 -1.99
CA ASN A 66 9.64 6.10 -2.17
C ASN A 66 8.52 6.99 -2.73
N LEU A 67 8.45 8.25 -2.26
CA LEU A 67 7.52 9.25 -2.81
C LEU A 67 7.87 9.62 -4.27
N GLN A 68 9.17 9.69 -4.60
CA GLN A 68 9.61 9.92 -5.98
C GLN A 68 9.17 8.76 -6.90
N ALA A 69 9.36 7.51 -6.47
CA ALA A 69 8.90 6.34 -7.22
C ALA A 69 7.38 6.39 -7.50
N CYS A 70 6.57 6.86 -6.54
CA CYS A 70 5.14 7.09 -6.77
C CYS A 70 4.85 8.15 -7.84
N THR A 71 5.69 9.18 -7.92
CA THR A 71 5.58 10.22 -8.95
C THR A 71 5.94 9.66 -10.32
N ASP A 72 7.02 8.88 -10.39
CA ASP A 72 7.54 8.30 -11.63
C ASP A 72 6.53 7.34 -12.28
N VAL A 73 5.74 6.61 -11.49
CA VAL A 73 4.65 5.76 -12.00
C VAL A 73 3.31 6.44 -12.14
N GLY A 74 3.19 7.73 -11.78
CA GLY A 74 1.90 8.42 -11.82
C GLY A 74 0.86 7.85 -10.87
N LEU A 75 1.24 7.48 -9.63
CA LEU A 75 0.38 6.83 -8.64
C LEU A 75 -1.00 7.50 -8.49
N ILE A 76 -1.05 8.84 -8.47
CA ILE A 76 -2.30 9.60 -8.32
C ILE A 76 -3.28 9.25 -9.46
N HIS A 77 -2.80 9.18 -10.70
CA HIS A 77 -3.63 8.84 -11.85
C HIS A 77 -4.23 7.44 -11.70
N HIS A 78 -3.41 6.46 -11.31
CA HIS A 78 -3.85 5.09 -11.11
C HIS A 78 -4.86 4.93 -9.96
N VAL A 79 -4.72 5.72 -8.89
CA VAL A 79 -5.69 5.71 -7.78
C VAL A 79 -7.00 6.39 -8.20
N LEU A 80 -6.93 7.52 -8.91
CA LEU A 80 -8.12 8.21 -9.43
C LEU A 80 -8.96 7.34 -10.37
N GLN A 81 -8.33 6.48 -11.17
CA GLN A 81 -9.03 5.52 -12.03
C GLN A 81 -9.78 4.43 -11.25
N ARG A 82 -9.35 4.12 -10.02
CA ARG A 82 -9.94 3.07 -9.17
C ARG A 82 -11.06 3.60 -8.27
N LEU A 83 -11.05 4.88 -7.96
CA LEU A 83 -12.04 5.55 -7.10
C LEU A 83 -13.51 5.25 -7.44
N PRO A 84 -13.96 5.23 -8.71
CA PRO A 84 -15.35 4.91 -9.05
C PRO A 84 -15.79 3.49 -8.68
N ARG A 85 -14.83 2.56 -8.51
CA ARG A 85 -15.08 1.14 -8.19
C ARG A 85 -14.85 0.84 -6.71
N ALA A 86 -14.25 1.77 -5.97
CA ALA A 86 -14.00 1.62 -4.55
C ALA A 86 -15.32 1.70 -3.79
N GLU A 87 -15.56 0.73 -2.90
CA GLU A 87 -16.70 0.80 -1.99
C GLU A 87 -16.58 2.07 -1.13
N THR A 88 -17.67 2.82 -1.03
CA THR A 88 -17.72 3.99 -0.17
C THR A 88 -17.73 3.48 1.28
N VAL A 89 -16.58 3.52 1.93
CA VAL A 89 -16.50 3.32 3.39
C VAL A 89 -17.13 4.56 4.03
N VAL A 90 -18.45 4.57 4.11
CA VAL A 90 -19.17 5.52 4.97
C VAL A 90 -18.86 5.08 6.38
N ALA A 91 -17.97 5.79 7.06
CA ALA A 91 -17.84 5.66 8.52
C ALA A 91 -19.23 5.98 9.09
N GLY A 92 -19.92 4.94 9.57
CA GLY A 92 -21.32 5.00 9.95
C GLY A 92 -21.59 6.20 10.85
N THR A 93 -22.24 7.22 10.30
CA THR A 93 -22.82 8.30 11.07
C THR A 93 -24.14 7.77 11.62
N HIS A 94 -24.05 6.87 12.61
CA HIS A 94 -25.17 6.56 13.48
C HIS A 94 -25.35 7.75 14.43
N ILE A 95 -26.08 8.75 13.95
CA ILE A 95 -26.72 9.80 14.76
C ILE A 95 -28.20 9.75 14.42
N TYR A 96 -28.91 8.85 15.08
CA TYR A 96 -30.34 8.95 15.41
C TYR A 96 -30.56 8.24 16.74
#